data_AF-A0A2G8JFD8-F1
#
_entry.id   AF-A0A2G8JFD8-F1
#
_cell.length_a   1.000
_cell.length_b   1.000
_cell.length_c   1.000
_cell.angle_alpha   90.00
_cell.angle_beta   90.00
_cell.angle_gamma   90.00
#
_symmetry.space_group_name_H-M   'P 1'
#
loop_
_entity.id
_entity.type
_entity.pdbx_description
1 polymer ?
#
loop_
_entity_poly.entity_id
_entity_poly.type
_entity_poly.pdbx_seq_one_letter_code
_entity_poly.pdbx_strand_id
1 'polypeptide(L)'
;MSHDKNVLKAEVLVTNFLVQHNLPLATADHLGQLFKGAFLDSKLVKSYACAKTKTTAILNEVLAPECNEYIVPQCKVNAYSVGTDGSNDTGVRKMNPVSIRIFDVNRSKTVTNHCFYMCLTEGEHSVKASTIFSVIEDRFAQDMMPWNNCVALSVDNTNGKLLEYFEFCDQEYQSILKHLSVRWLSLECCVSRILKKYPSLKSYFLSEHFADARFQRLDDWFSNPMLEFALLFHIAAMPLFTSFILLLQRDEPTIHILKNSMRSLGANWRTILSSDKS
;
A
#
# COMPACT_ATOMS: atom_id res chain seq x y z
N MET A 1 -2.34 6.30 -40.69
CA MET A 1 -1.85 7.25 -39.67
C MET A 1 -0.55 7.87 -40.18
N SER A 2 -0.31 9.16 -39.93
CA SER A 2 0.96 9.81 -40.30
C SER A 2 2.13 9.16 -39.56
N HIS A 3 3.34 9.25 -40.12
CA HIS A 3 4.57 8.70 -39.51
C HIS A 3 4.73 9.16 -38.05
N ASP A 4 4.53 10.44 -37.78
CA ASP A 4 4.65 11.02 -36.44
C ASP A 4 3.63 10.45 -35.45
N LYS A 5 2.39 10.17 -35.90
CA LYS A 5 1.38 9.51 -35.06
C LYS A 5 1.79 8.09 -34.67
N ASN A 6 2.51 7.38 -35.54
CA ASN A 6 3.00 6.03 -35.22
C ASN A 6 4.18 6.07 -34.23
N VAL A 7 5.06 7.07 -34.35
CA VAL A 7 6.13 7.30 -33.36
C VAL A 7 5.52 7.60 -32.00
N LEU A 8 4.57 8.55 -31.93
CA LEU A 8 3.90 8.89 -30.67
C LEU A 8 3.20 7.67 -30.05
N LYS A 9 2.49 6.88 -30.87
CA LYS A 9 1.87 5.63 -30.41
C LYS A 9 2.89 4.67 -29.79
N ALA A 10 4.07 4.52 -30.39
CA ALA A 10 5.12 3.68 -29.85
C ALA A 10 5.63 4.20 -28.50
N GLU A 11 5.81 5.52 -28.37
CA GLU A 11 6.26 6.14 -27.11
C GLU A 11 5.24 5.96 -25.98
N VAL A 12 3.94 6.10 -26.27
CA VAL A 12 2.86 5.83 -25.31
C VAL A 12 2.83 4.36 -24.92
N LEU A 13 2.95 3.43 -25.88
CA LEU A 13 2.98 1.99 -25.59
C LEU A 13 4.17 1.60 -24.72
N VAL A 14 5.36 2.14 -25.00
CA VAL A 14 6.56 1.88 -24.20
C VAL A 14 6.41 2.48 -22.80
N THR A 15 5.85 3.68 -22.68
CA THR A 15 5.59 4.31 -21.37
C THR A 15 4.63 3.46 -20.55
N ASN A 16 3.52 3.01 -21.14
CA ASN A 16 2.57 2.13 -20.48
C ASN A 16 3.22 0.79 -20.07
N PHE A 17 4.08 0.20 -20.91
CA PHE A 17 4.84 -1.00 -20.57
C PHE A 17 5.73 -0.80 -19.35
N LEU A 18 6.48 0.31 -19.27
CA LEU A 18 7.33 0.62 -18.11
C LEU A 18 6.50 0.69 -16.81
N VAL A 19 5.34 1.34 -16.86
CA VAL A 19 4.43 1.46 -15.71
C VAL A 19 3.87 0.11 -15.30
N GLN A 20 3.34 -0.66 -16.24
CA GLN A 20 2.72 -1.97 -15.97
C GLN A 20 3.68 -2.98 -15.34
N HIS A 21 4.97 -2.87 -15.68
CA HIS A 21 6.00 -3.76 -15.15
C HIS A 21 6.81 -3.16 -13.99
N ASN A 22 6.36 -2.02 -13.45
CA ASN A 22 7.04 -1.33 -12.35
C ASN A 22 8.54 -1.11 -12.62
N LEU A 23 8.88 -0.74 -13.86
CA LEU A 23 10.24 -0.47 -14.28
C LEU A 23 10.57 1.00 -14.02
N PRO A 24 11.81 1.33 -13.58
CA PRO A 24 12.23 2.71 -13.43
C PRO A 24 12.06 3.50 -14.73
N LEU A 25 11.48 4.70 -14.67
CA LEU A 25 11.33 5.55 -15.87
C LEU A 25 12.68 5.92 -16.51
N ALA A 26 13.78 5.87 -15.74
CA ALA A 26 15.14 6.02 -16.25
C ALA A 26 15.54 4.93 -17.24
N THR A 27 14.89 3.76 -17.22
CA THR A 27 15.09 2.71 -18.23
C THR A 27 14.83 3.25 -19.64
N ALA A 28 13.90 4.20 -19.80
CA ALA A 28 13.60 4.80 -21.10
C ALA A 28 14.81 5.49 -21.77
N ASP A 29 15.79 5.97 -21.00
CA ASP A 29 16.99 6.64 -21.53
C ASP A 29 17.83 5.71 -22.42
N HIS A 30 17.73 4.39 -22.21
CA HIS A 30 18.48 3.38 -22.96
C HIS A 30 17.66 2.71 -24.06
N LEU A 31 16.33 2.73 -23.97
CA LEU A 31 15.45 2.02 -24.90
C LEU A 31 15.56 2.53 -26.33
N GLY A 32 15.73 3.84 -26.53
CA GLY A 32 15.87 4.40 -27.87
C GLY A 32 17.09 3.88 -28.64
N GLN A 33 18.23 3.72 -27.95
CA GLN A 33 19.44 3.14 -28.56
C GLN A 33 19.27 1.63 -28.78
N LEU A 34 18.69 0.92 -27.81
CA LEU A 34 18.39 -0.51 -27.92
C LEU A 34 17.51 -0.81 -29.14
N PHE A 35 16.40 -0.09 -29.30
CA PHE A 35 15.51 -0.30 -30.44
C PHE A 35 16.24 -0.06 -31.76
N LYS A 36 17.05 1.00 -31.87
CA LYS A 36 17.81 1.32 -33.09
C LYS A 36 18.84 0.24 -33.43
N GLY A 37 19.45 -0.40 -32.43
CA GLY A 37 20.35 -1.54 -32.64
C GLY A 37 19.63 -2.84 -33.01
N ALA A 38 18.44 -3.07 -32.45
CA ALA A 38 17.65 -4.28 -32.70
C ALA A 38 16.87 -4.25 -34.02
N PHE A 39 16.44 -3.07 -34.48
CA PHE A 39 15.55 -2.88 -35.63
C PHE A 39 16.14 -1.88 -36.64
N LEU A 40 17.20 -2.30 -37.34
CA LEU A 40 18.04 -1.46 -38.20
C LEU A 40 17.31 -0.86 -39.42
N ASP A 41 16.28 -1.52 -39.93
CA ASP A 41 15.51 -1.15 -41.12
C ASP A 41 14.29 -0.28 -40.81
N SER A 42 13.84 -0.24 -39.55
CA SER A 42 12.63 0.48 -39.14
C SER A 42 12.80 2.00 -39.15
N LYS A 43 12.10 2.66 -40.09
CA LYS A 43 12.01 4.14 -40.14
C LYS A 43 11.40 4.72 -38.86
N LEU A 44 10.45 4.02 -38.25
CA LEU A 44 9.78 4.44 -37.02
C LEU A 44 10.78 4.50 -35.85
N VAL A 45 11.56 3.43 -35.67
CA VAL A 45 12.53 3.33 -34.58
C VAL A 45 13.67 4.33 -34.74
N LYS A 46 14.08 4.63 -35.98
CA LYS A 46 15.05 5.70 -36.26
C LYS A 46 14.55 7.05 -35.74
N SER A 47 13.25 7.32 -35.84
CA SER A 47 12.60 8.53 -35.32
C SER A 47 12.23 8.46 -33.83
N TYR A 48 12.42 7.33 -33.15
CA TYR A 48 12.11 7.21 -31.73
C TYR A 48 13.12 8.02 -30.89
N ALA A 49 12.59 8.92 -30.06
CA ALA A 49 13.38 9.86 -29.24
C ALA A 49 12.83 10.00 -27.81
N CYS A 50 11.96 9.10 -27.36
CA CYS A 50 11.42 9.14 -26.00
C CYS A 50 12.41 8.59 -24.99
N ALA A 51 12.91 9.50 -24.16
CA ALA A 51 13.75 9.24 -23.00
C ALA A 51 12.95 9.53 -21.71
N LYS A 52 13.61 9.53 -20.55
CA LYS A 52 12.96 9.70 -19.23
C LYS A 52 12.04 10.92 -19.18
N THR A 53 12.50 12.11 -19.58
CA THR A 53 11.70 13.35 -19.49
C THR A 53 10.40 13.26 -20.28
N LYS A 54 10.46 12.76 -21.52
CA LYS A 54 9.27 12.62 -22.37
C LYS A 54 8.36 11.50 -21.86
N THR A 55 8.94 10.42 -21.36
CA THR A 55 8.19 9.31 -20.72
C THR A 55 7.42 9.81 -19.50
N THR A 56 8.05 10.60 -18.63
CA THR A 56 7.40 11.23 -17.49
C THR A 56 6.28 12.18 -17.91
N ALA A 57 6.50 12.98 -18.96
CA ALA A 57 5.46 13.87 -19.48
C ALA A 57 4.27 13.08 -20.05
N ILE A 58 4.50 12.01 -20.81
CA ILE A 58 3.43 11.12 -21.29
C ILE A 58 2.66 10.50 -20.12
N LEU A 59 3.37 10.05 -19.08
CA LEU A 59 2.73 9.48 -17.89
C LEU A 59 1.81 10.51 -17.20
N ASN A 60 2.32 11.70 -16.91
CA ASN A 60 1.62 12.71 -16.11
C ASN A 60 0.53 13.44 -16.89
N GLU A 61 0.75 13.73 -18.17
CA GLU A 61 -0.12 14.59 -18.99
C GLU A 61 -1.08 13.79 -19.89
N VAL A 62 -0.86 12.48 -20.05
CA VAL A 62 -1.69 11.63 -20.92
C VAL A 62 -2.27 10.46 -20.15
N LEU A 63 -1.43 9.55 -19.64
CA LEU A 63 -1.91 8.30 -19.03
C LEU A 63 -2.66 8.54 -17.71
N ALA A 64 -2.14 9.39 -16.82
CA ALA A 64 -2.79 9.67 -15.55
C ALA A 64 -4.16 10.38 -15.72
N PRO A 65 -4.31 11.41 -16.56
CA PRO A 65 -5.61 12.00 -16.87
C PRO A 65 -6.60 11.00 -17.47
N GLU A 66 -6.17 10.13 -18.39
CA GLU A 66 -7.04 9.11 -19.01
C GLU A 66 -7.56 8.09 -17.98
N CYS A 67 -6.73 7.71 -16.99
CA CYS A 67 -7.18 6.91 -15.85
C CYS A 67 -8.25 7.65 -15.04
N ASN A 68 -8.07 8.95 -14.78
CA ASN A 68 -9.04 9.76 -14.04
C ASN A 68 -10.36 9.95 -14.82
N GLU A 69 -10.29 10.21 -16.12
CA GLU A 69 -11.47 10.31 -17.01
C GLU A 69 -12.30 9.03 -17.02
N TYR A 70 -11.67 7.87 -16.80
CA TYR A 70 -12.39 6.61 -16.69
C TYR A 70 -13.15 6.48 -15.36
N ILE A 71 -12.54 6.85 -14.24
CA ILE A 71 -13.10 6.60 -12.90
C ILE A 71 -14.06 7.70 -12.43
N VAL A 72 -13.79 8.96 -12.76
CA VAL A 72 -14.56 10.12 -12.27
C VAL A 72 -16.05 10.02 -12.67
N PRO A 73 -16.42 9.75 -13.95
CA PRO A 73 -17.82 9.61 -14.33
C PRO A 73 -18.53 8.48 -13.59
N GLN A 74 -17.82 7.38 -13.29
CA GLN A 74 -18.40 6.26 -12.55
C GLN A 74 -18.70 6.65 -11.09
N CYS A 75 -17.79 7.39 -10.45
CA CYS A 75 -17.97 7.85 -9.07
C CYS A 75 -19.09 8.89 -8.93
N LYS A 76 -19.42 9.63 -10.01
CA LYS A 76 -20.54 10.57 -10.02
C LYS A 76 -21.92 9.91 -9.95
N VAL A 77 -22.03 8.66 -10.39
CA VAL A 77 -23.32 7.97 -10.53
C VAL A 77 -23.43 6.74 -9.64
N ASN A 78 -22.30 6.10 -9.32
CA ASN A 78 -22.27 4.86 -8.56
C ASN A 78 -21.55 5.05 -7.23
N ALA A 79 -21.87 4.16 -6.28
CA ALA A 79 -21.16 4.07 -5.01
C ALA A 79 -19.68 3.73 -5.20
N TYR A 80 -18.81 4.38 -4.43
CA TYR A 80 -17.37 4.14 -4.41
C TYR A 80 -16.81 4.17 -2.99
N SER A 81 -15.60 3.65 -2.82
CA SER A 81 -14.88 3.74 -1.55
C SER A 81 -13.56 4.46 -1.74
N VAL A 82 -13.17 5.23 -0.73
CA VAL A 82 -11.91 5.98 -0.72
C VAL A 82 -10.94 5.29 0.23
N GLY A 83 -9.69 5.13 -0.19
CA GLY A 83 -8.61 4.65 0.66
C GLY A 83 -7.45 5.63 0.64
N THR A 84 -6.89 5.97 1.80
CA THR A 84 -5.66 6.77 1.87
C THR A 84 -4.69 6.17 2.87
N ASP A 85 -3.41 6.19 2.49
CA ASP A 85 -2.30 5.77 3.32
C ASP A 85 -1.25 6.88 3.38
N GLY A 86 -0.70 7.12 4.56
CA GLY A 86 0.27 8.20 4.78
C GLY A 86 1.69 7.71 4.61
N SER A 87 2.52 8.43 3.86
CA SER A 87 3.95 8.09 3.81
C SER A 87 4.68 8.47 5.10
N ASN A 88 5.63 7.62 5.51
CA ASN A 88 6.51 7.88 6.65
C ASN A 88 7.71 8.77 6.30
N ASP A 89 7.70 9.46 5.16
CA ASP A 89 8.87 10.20 4.68
C ASP A 89 9.13 11.44 5.55
N THR A 90 10.36 11.63 6.03
CA THR A 90 10.77 12.75 6.90
C THR A 90 11.01 14.06 6.14
N GLY A 91 10.73 14.09 4.84
CA GLY A 91 10.79 15.31 4.03
C GLY A 91 9.77 16.38 4.42
N VAL A 92 10.01 17.60 3.93
CA VAL A 92 9.11 18.78 4.06
C VAL A 92 7.74 18.56 3.39
N ARG A 93 7.70 17.63 2.44
CA ARG A 93 6.57 17.31 1.58
C ARG A 93 6.09 15.88 1.88
N LYS A 94 4.86 15.75 2.34
CA LYS A 94 4.22 14.47 2.65
C LYS A 94 3.35 14.05 1.47
N MET A 95 3.26 12.74 1.24
CA MET A 95 2.32 12.16 0.28
C MET A 95 1.32 11.30 1.03
N ASN A 96 0.04 11.47 0.70
CA ASN A 96 -1.04 10.64 1.23
C ASN A 96 -1.83 10.04 0.06
N PRO A 97 -1.26 9.13 -0.75
CA PRO A 97 -1.90 8.63 -1.95
C PRO A 97 -3.35 8.20 -1.69
N VAL A 98 -4.24 8.73 -2.51
CA VAL A 98 -5.68 8.47 -2.49
C VAL A 98 -5.98 7.45 -3.56
N SER A 99 -6.61 6.37 -3.13
CA SER A 99 -7.12 5.31 -3.97
C SER A 99 -8.65 5.33 -3.97
N ILE A 100 -9.24 4.99 -5.11
CA ILE A 100 -10.68 4.83 -5.27
C ILE A 100 -10.97 3.39 -5.66
N ARG A 101 -11.87 2.76 -4.92
CA ARG A 101 -12.44 1.46 -5.28
C ARG A 101 -13.82 1.64 -5.85
N ILE A 102 -14.04 1.03 -7.01
CA ILE A 102 -15.34 0.96 -7.68
C ILE A 102 -15.66 -0.48 -8.05
N PHE A 103 -16.94 -0.80 -8.15
CA PHE A 103 -17.38 -1.97 -8.91
C PHE A 103 -17.41 -1.60 -10.39
N ASP A 104 -16.41 -2.06 -11.14
CA ASP A 104 -16.26 -1.73 -12.55
C ASP A 104 -17.14 -2.64 -13.39
N VAL A 105 -18.32 -2.15 -13.73
CA VAL A 105 -19.30 -2.87 -14.56
C VAL A 105 -18.86 -2.96 -16.03
N ASN A 106 -18.07 -2.00 -16.50
CA ASN A 106 -17.83 -1.76 -17.92
C ASN A 106 -16.68 -2.60 -18.49
N ARG A 107 -15.58 -2.74 -17.74
CA ARG A 107 -14.37 -3.45 -18.20
C ARG A 107 -14.24 -4.81 -17.55
N SER A 108 -14.20 -4.87 -16.22
CA SER A 108 -13.75 -6.06 -15.49
C SER A 108 -14.86 -6.86 -14.82
N LYS A 109 -16.05 -6.26 -14.64
CA LYS A 109 -17.19 -6.83 -13.90
C LYS A 109 -16.81 -7.28 -12.48
N THR A 110 -15.87 -6.57 -11.86
CA THR A 110 -15.35 -6.85 -10.52
C THR A 110 -15.01 -5.55 -9.79
N VAL A 111 -14.68 -5.65 -8.51
CA VAL A 111 -14.11 -4.52 -7.77
C VAL A 111 -12.70 -4.26 -8.28
N THR A 112 -12.41 -2.99 -8.58
CA THR A 112 -11.09 -2.54 -9.02
C THR A 112 -10.63 -1.39 -8.14
N ASN A 113 -9.33 -1.32 -7.87
CA ASN A 113 -8.69 -0.28 -7.09
C ASN A 113 -7.83 0.60 -7.99
N HIS A 114 -8.04 1.91 -7.93
CA HIS A 114 -7.37 2.88 -8.81
C HIS A 114 -6.64 3.92 -7.97
N CYS A 115 -5.41 4.24 -8.33
CA CYS A 115 -4.75 5.43 -7.81
C CYS A 115 -5.44 6.66 -8.42
N PHE A 116 -6.01 7.52 -7.59
CA PHE A 116 -6.76 8.69 -8.02
C PHE A 116 -5.92 9.96 -7.92
N TYR A 117 -5.26 10.14 -6.78
CA TYR A 117 -4.54 11.38 -6.52
C TYR A 117 -3.43 11.19 -5.49
N MET A 118 -2.25 11.75 -5.72
CA MET A 118 -1.10 11.60 -4.80
C MET A 118 -1.25 12.35 -3.47
N CYS A 119 -2.17 13.33 -3.40
CA CYS A 119 -2.43 14.17 -2.22
C CYS A 119 -1.15 14.64 -1.53
N LEU A 120 -0.45 15.53 -2.24
CA LEU A 120 0.78 16.14 -1.74
C LEU A 120 0.45 17.29 -0.79
N THR A 121 1.02 17.25 0.40
CA THR A 121 0.82 18.25 1.46
C THR A 121 2.17 18.74 1.96
N GLU A 122 2.31 20.03 2.26
CA GLU A 122 3.56 20.67 2.69
C GLU A 122 3.38 21.45 4.00
N GLY A 123 4.49 21.62 4.73
CA GLY A 123 4.54 22.45 5.93
C GLY A 123 4.24 21.69 7.23
N GLU A 124 4.27 22.44 8.34
CA GLU A 124 4.15 21.94 9.71
C GLU A 124 2.84 21.19 9.98
N HIS A 125 1.79 21.48 9.19
CA HIS A 125 0.46 20.89 9.33
C HIS A 125 0.15 19.81 8.27
N SER A 126 1.12 19.44 7.43
CA SER A 126 0.95 18.45 6.35
C SER A 126 0.51 17.05 6.81
N VAL A 127 0.68 16.72 8.09
CA VAL A 127 0.26 15.44 8.68
C VAL A 127 -1.13 15.48 9.32
N LYS A 128 -1.74 16.66 9.47
CA LYS A 128 -3.07 16.82 10.08
C LYS A 128 -4.14 16.24 9.15
N ALA A 129 -5.16 15.65 9.76
CA ALA A 129 -6.25 15.04 9.00
C ALA A 129 -7.05 16.09 8.23
N SER A 130 -7.30 17.24 8.87
CA SER A 130 -7.98 18.39 8.24
C SER A 130 -7.26 18.90 6.99
N THR A 131 -5.93 19.00 7.00
CA THR A 131 -5.16 19.43 5.83
C THR A 131 -5.20 18.40 4.69
N ILE A 132 -5.14 17.11 5.04
CA ILE A 132 -5.28 16.04 4.03
C ILE A 132 -6.70 16.05 3.46
N PHE A 133 -7.72 16.22 4.32
CA PHE A 133 -9.11 16.29 3.90
C PHE A 133 -9.35 17.46 2.95
N SER A 134 -8.89 18.66 3.29
CA SER A 134 -9.13 19.85 2.46
C SER A 134 -8.56 19.67 1.05
N VAL A 135 -7.37 19.05 0.94
CA VAL A 135 -6.77 18.77 -0.37
C VAL A 135 -7.57 17.72 -1.15
N ILE A 136 -8.14 16.71 -0.49
CA ILE A 136 -9.03 15.72 -1.12
C ILE A 136 -10.36 16.37 -1.52
N GLU A 137 -10.95 17.18 -0.65
CA GLU A 137 -12.18 17.96 -0.87
C GLU A 137 -12.03 18.87 -2.09
N ASP A 138 -10.95 19.66 -2.15
CA ASP A 138 -10.65 20.52 -3.28
C ASP A 138 -10.55 19.73 -4.59
N ARG A 139 -9.91 18.56 -4.54
CA ARG A 139 -9.79 17.67 -5.69
C ARG A 139 -11.16 17.09 -6.10
N PHE A 140 -11.98 16.67 -5.15
CA PHE A 140 -13.32 16.15 -5.40
C PHE A 140 -14.22 17.24 -5.98
N ALA A 141 -14.15 18.46 -5.46
CA ALA A 141 -14.88 19.61 -5.99
C ALA A 141 -14.47 19.93 -7.44
N GLN A 142 -13.16 19.94 -7.74
CA GLN A 142 -12.65 20.14 -9.11
C GLN A 142 -13.18 19.08 -10.08
N ASP A 143 -13.17 17.82 -9.68
CA ASP A 143 -13.62 16.71 -10.52
C ASP A 143 -15.17 16.51 -10.46
N MET A 144 -15.88 17.31 -9.66
CA MET A 144 -17.31 17.20 -9.34
C MET A 144 -17.71 15.82 -8.81
N MET A 145 -16.87 15.24 -7.95
CA MET A 145 -17.13 13.95 -7.31
C MET A 145 -17.97 14.12 -6.04
N PRO A 146 -19.17 13.52 -5.97
CA PRO A 146 -20.06 13.71 -4.84
C PRO A 146 -19.69 12.79 -3.67
N TRP A 147 -19.44 13.37 -2.50
CA TRP A 147 -19.26 12.61 -1.26
C TRP A 147 -20.45 11.72 -0.90
N ASN A 148 -21.66 12.06 -1.32
CA ASN A 148 -22.86 11.23 -1.11
C ASN A 148 -22.76 9.84 -1.74
N ASN A 149 -21.90 9.66 -2.76
CA ASN A 149 -21.64 8.36 -3.37
C ASN A 149 -20.43 7.64 -2.72
N CYS A 150 -19.68 8.30 -1.85
CA CYS A 150 -18.61 7.69 -1.07
C CYS A 150 -19.21 6.90 0.10
N VAL A 151 -19.24 5.56 -0.02
CA VAL A 151 -19.89 4.68 0.97
C VAL A 151 -18.94 4.10 2.01
N ALA A 152 -17.63 4.24 1.81
CA ALA A 152 -16.62 3.77 2.77
C ALA A 152 -15.31 4.53 2.65
N LEU A 153 -14.64 4.68 3.78
CA LEU A 153 -13.30 5.27 3.92
C LEU A 153 -12.35 4.28 4.60
N SER A 154 -11.20 4.03 3.99
CA SER A 154 -10.13 3.18 4.51
C SER A 154 -8.88 4.02 4.80
N VAL A 155 -8.54 4.19 6.08
CA VAL A 155 -7.40 5.00 6.54
C VAL A 155 -6.49 4.19 7.45
N ASP A 156 -5.17 4.31 7.30
CA ASP A 156 -4.22 3.80 8.30
C ASP A 156 -4.13 4.78 9.50
N ASN A 157 -4.12 4.21 10.71
CA ASN A 157 -4.03 4.88 12.00
C ASN A 157 -5.18 5.86 12.35
N THR A 158 -6.27 5.28 12.81
CA THR A 158 -7.59 5.89 13.04
C THR A 158 -7.68 6.91 14.19
N ASN A 159 -6.77 6.90 15.17
CA ASN A 159 -7.01 7.63 16.43
C ASN A 159 -6.97 9.17 16.30
N GLY A 160 -6.06 9.72 15.49
CA GLY A 160 -6.00 11.18 15.28
C GLY A 160 -6.87 11.63 14.12
N LYS A 161 -6.77 10.90 12.99
CA LYS A 161 -7.44 11.31 11.75
C LYS A 161 -8.95 11.14 11.78
N LEU A 162 -9.50 10.10 12.40
CA LEU A 162 -10.94 9.88 12.36
C LEU A 162 -11.68 10.80 13.33
N LEU A 163 -11.10 11.09 14.50
CA LEU A 163 -11.66 12.04 15.47
C LEU A 163 -11.84 13.42 14.84
N GLU A 164 -10.82 13.93 14.15
CA GLU A 164 -10.89 15.23 13.43
C GLU A 164 -12.00 15.26 12.37
N TYR A 165 -12.31 14.13 11.71
CA TYR A 165 -13.40 14.05 10.72
C TYR A 165 -14.78 13.97 11.37
N PHE A 166 -14.92 13.24 12.49
CA PHE A 166 -16.16 13.23 13.26
C PHE A 166 -16.48 14.61 13.82
N GLU A 167 -15.47 15.32 14.37
CA GLU A 167 -15.59 16.70 14.81
C GLU A 167 -15.97 17.64 13.65
N PHE A 168 -15.35 17.49 12.48
CA PHE A 168 -15.68 18.31 11.30
C PHE A 168 -17.11 18.05 10.78
N CYS A 169 -17.58 16.81 10.82
CA CYS A 169 -18.91 16.42 10.35
C CYS A 169 -20.02 16.62 11.41
N ASP A 170 -19.74 17.28 12.53
CA ASP A 170 -20.66 17.43 13.67
C ASP A 170 -21.24 16.08 14.16
N GLN A 171 -20.40 15.04 14.21
CA GLN A 171 -20.78 13.69 14.68
C GLN A 171 -20.01 13.28 15.94
N GLU A 172 -20.69 12.54 16.83
CA GLU A 172 -20.08 11.98 18.02
C GLU A 172 -19.14 10.81 17.65
N TYR A 173 -17.86 10.92 18.01
CA TYR A 173 -16.88 9.88 17.74
C TYR A 173 -17.25 8.57 18.46
N GLN A 174 -17.45 7.50 17.68
CA GLN A 174 -17.53 6.15 18.21
C GLN A 174 -16.17 5.47 18.11
N SER A 175 -15.74 4.84 19.21
CA SER A 175 -14.47 4.12 19.25
C SER A 175 -14.50 2.94 18.28
N ILE A 176 -13.84 3.13 17.13
CA ILE A 176 -13.61 2.04 16.19
C ILE A 176 -12.49 1.18 16.76
N LEU A 177 -12.73 -0.13 16.86
CA LEU A 177 -11.70 -1.09 17.22
C LEU A 177 -10.50 -0.93 16.27
N LYS A 178 -9.37 -0.50 16.83
CA LYS A 178 -8.15 -0.26 16.06
C LYS A 178 -7.77 -1.55 15.34
N HIS A 179 -7.55 -1.47 14.02
CA HIS A 179 -6.89 -2.55 13.30
C HIS A 179 -5.52 -2.76 13.96
N LEU A 180 -5.24 -4.00 14.38
CA LEU A 180 -3.94 -4.38 14.90
C LEU A 180 -2.90 -4.10 13.80
N SER A 181 -2.13 -3.01 13.95
CA SER A 181 -1.01 -2.67 13.05
C SER A 181 0.17 -3.61 13.29
N VAL A 182 -0.06 -4.91 13.32
CA VAL A 182 1.02 -5.88 13.33
C VAL A 182 1.37 -6.10 11.89
N ARG A 183 2.62 -5.77 11.54
CA ARG A 183 3.32 -6.37 10.39
C ARG A 183 3.52 -7.86 10.66
N TRP A 184 2.43 -8.59 10.90
CA TRP A 184 2.41 -9.95 11.42
C TRP A 184 3.15 -10.88 10.46
N LEU A 185 2.91 -10.70 9.16
CA LEU A 185 3.62 -11.42 8.09
C LEU A 185 5.13 -11.14 8.12
N SER A 186 5.54 -9.90 8.42
CA SER A 186 6.96 -9.57 8.58
C SER A 186 7.55 -10.14 9.88
N LEU A 187 6.76 -10.17 10.95
CA LEU A 187 7.16 -10.73 12.24
C LEU A 187 7.43 -12.24 12.13
N GLU A 188 6.63 -12.96 11.35
CA GLU A 188 6.85 -14.39 11.03
C GLU A 188 8.24 -14.62 10.43
N CYS A 189 8.57 -13.84 9.39
CA CYS A 189 9.88 -13.89 8.75
C CYS A 189 11.01 -13.52 9.72
N CYS A 190 10.81 -12.51 10.57
CA CYS A 190 11.80 -12.08 11.55
C CYS A 190 12.07 -13.14 12.61
N VAL A 191 11.03 -13.68 13.26
CA VAL A 191 11.15 -14.73 14.28
C VAL A 191 11.79 -15.98 13.69
N SER A 192 11.38 -16.40 12.48
CA SER A 192 12.00 -17.53 11.78
C SER A 192 13.51 -17.33 11.56
N ARG A 193 13.94 -16.12 11.17
CA ARG A 193 15.36 -15.80 10.97
C ARG A 193 16.14 -15.79 12.29
N ILE A 194 15.56 -15.27 13.36
CA ILE A 194 16.16 -15.28 14.71
C ILE A 194 16.36 -16.72 15.16
N LEU A 195 15.33 -17.55 15.11
CA LEU A 195 15.40 -18.97 15.51
C LEU A 195 16.46 -19.74 14.71
N LYS A 196 16.53 -19.55 13.39
CA LYS A 196 17.57 -20.17 12.53
C LYS A 196 19.00 -19.79 12.93
N LYS A 197 19.20 -18.61 13.51
CA LYS A 197 20.50 -18.08 13.92
C LYS A 197 20.66 -18.03 15.45
N TYR A 198 19.74 -18.66 16.19
CA TYR A 198 19.61 -18.45 17.63
C TYR A 198 20.90 -18.78 18.39
N PRO A 199 21.60 -19.91 18.14
CA PRO A 199 22.85 -20.20 18.84
C PRO A 199 23.93 -19.14 18.61
N SER A 200 24.08 -18.66 17.37
CA SER A 200 25.06 -17.63 17.03
C SER A 200 24.72 -16.27 17.64
N LEU A 201 23.45 -15.87 17.59
CA LEU A 201 22.99 -14.61 18.18
C LEU A 201 23.13 -14.63 19.70
N LYS A 202 22.72 -15.72 20.34
CA LYS A 202 22.88 -15.91 21.78
C LYS A 202 24.35 -15.85 22.18
N SER A 203 25.23 -16.57 21.48
CA SER A 203 26.67 -16.52 21.77
C SER A 203 27.24 -15.11 21.61
N TYR A 204 26.87 -14.39 20.55
CA TYR A 204 27.38 -13.06 20.25
C TYR A 204 26.95 -12.02 21.30
N PHE A 205 25.66 -11.98 21.65
CA PHE A 205 25.17 -10.98 22.60
C PHE A 205 25.66 -11.24 24.03
N LEU A 206 25.86 -12.50 24.42
CA LEU A 206 26.39 -12.86 25.74
C LEU A 206 27.92 -12.71 25.87
N SER A 207 28.66 -12.65 24.75
CA SER A 207 30.13 -12.56 24.76
C SER A 207 30.67 -11.13 24.65
N GLU A 208 29.88 -10.20 24.12
CA GLU A 208 30.29 -8.83 23.85
C GLU A 208 29.74 -7.86 24.89
N HIS A 209 30.51 -6.83 25.24
CA HIS A 209 30.05 -5.77 26.13
C HIS A 209 29.63 -4.54 25.33
N PHE A 210 28.35 -4.19 25.40
CA PHE A 210 27.80 -3.07 24.65
C PHE A 210 27.56 -1.86 25.56
N ALA A 211 28.01 -0.68 25.10
CA ALA A 211 27.74 0.59 25.77
C ALA A 211 26.33 1.14 25.49
N ASP A 212 25.72 0.77 24.36
CA ASP A 212 24.38 1.23 23.97
C ASP A 212 23.30 0.38 24.65
N ALA A 213 22.40 1.05 25.38
CA ALA A 213 21.31 0.46 26.15
C ALA A 213 20.37 -0.46 25.34
N ARG A 214 20.27 -0.28 24.02
CA ARG A 214 19.47 -1.17 23.16
C ARG A 214 20.08 -2.56 23.08
N PHE A 215 21.40 -2.65 23.01
CA PHE A 215 22.10 -3.93 22.94
C PHE A 215 22.23 -4.58 24.32
N GLN A 216 22.32 -3.80 25.39
CA GLN A 216 22.23 -4.32 26.76
C GLN A 216 20.90 -5.04 27.01
N ARG A 217 19.78 -4.50 26.50
CA ARG A 217 18.49 -5.21 26.57
C ARG A 217 18.49 -6.54 25.81
N LEU A 218 19.24 -6.65 24.71
CA LEU A 218 19.33 -7.90 23.96
C LEU A 218 20.15 -8.93 24.73
N ASP A 219 21.23 -8.50 25.39
CA ASP A 219 22.00 -9.35 26.32
C ASP A 219 21.11 -9.93 27.44
N ASP A 220 20.31 -9.07 28.09
CA ASP A 220 19.33 -9.51 29.10
C ASP A 220 18.32 -10.51 28.53
N TRP A 221 17.84 -10.28 27.30
CA TRP A 221 16.87 -11.17 26.65
C TRP A 221 17.48 -12.53 26.31
N PHE A 222 18.69 -12.56 25.72
CA PHE A 222 19.37 -13.81 25.37
C PHE A 222 19.89 -14.57 26.59
N SER A 223 20.07 -13.89 27.72
CA SER A 223 20.33 -14.51 29.03
C SER A 223 19.11 -15.25 29.58
N ASN A 224 17.89 -14.83 29.22
CA ASN A 224 16.67 -15.47 29.67
C ASN A 224 16.47 -16.83 28.97
N PRO A 225 16.44 -17.95 29.72
CA PRO A 225 16.23 -19.28 29.13
C PRO A 225 14.86 -19.43 28.46
N MET A 226 13.87 -18.62 28.82
CA MET A 226 12.53 -18.66 28.24
C MET A 226 12.43 -18.01 26.87
N LEU A 227 13.41 -17.22 26.43
CA LEU A 227 13.33 -16.49 25.17
C LEU A 227 13.14 -17.44 23.98
N GLU A 228 13.94 -18.51 23.90
CA GLU A 228 13.86 -19.47 22.79
C GLU A 228 12.50 -20.14 22.74
N PHE A 229 11.99 -20.58 23.89
CA PHE A 229 10.67 -21.18 24.02
C PHE A 229 9.55 -20.22 23.64
N ALA A 230 9.64 -18.95 24.06
CA ALA A 230 8.68 -17.93 23.68
C ALA A 230 8.69 -17.68 22.16
N LEU A 231 9.87 -17.61 21.53
CA LEU A 231 10.00 -17.47 20.07
C LEU A 231 9.45 -18.69 19.32
N LEU A 232 9.69 -19.91 19.83
CA LEU A 232 9.15 -21.16 19.27
C LEU A 232 7.61 -21.22 19.42
N PHE A 233 7.08 -20.77 20.56
CA PHE A 233 5.64 -20.65 20.75
C PHE A 233 5.04 -19.65 19.76
N HIS A 234 5.66 -18.48 19.60
CA HIS A 234 5.21 -17.47 18.65
C HIS A 234 5.20 -18.00 17.21
N ILE A 235 6.27 -18.65 16.74
CA ILE A 235 6.31 -19.19 15.38
C ILE A 235 5.29 -20.31 15.16
N ALA A 236 5.00 -21.11 16.19
CA ALA A 236 3.96 -22.14 16.13
C ALA A 236 2.54 -21.56 16.10
N ALA A 237 2.30 -20.44 16.79
CA ALA A 237 1.01 -19.75 16.80
C ALA A 237 0.75 -18.90 15.54
N MET A 238 1.81 -18.45 14.85
CA MET A 238 1.69 -17.55 13.70
C MET A 238 0.76 -18.04 12.57
N PRO A 239 0.84 -19.30 12.10
CA PRO A 239 0.02 -19.79 10.99
C PRO A 239 -1.49 -19.65 11.20
N LEU A 240 -1.94 -19.69 12.47
CA LEU A 240 -3.35 -19.53 12.84
C LEU A 240 -3.90 -18.18 12.38
N PHE A 241 -3.09 -17.13 12.56
CA PHE A 241 -3.45 -15.76 12.23
C PHE A 241 -3.08 -15.42 10.78
N THR A 242 -1.99 -15.98 10.25
CA THR A 242 -1.52 -15.72 8.88
C THR A 242 -2.62 -15.94 7.85
N SER A 243 -3.38 -17.04 7.94
CA SER A 243 -4.48 -17.33 7.00
C SER A 243 -5.60 -16.27 7.06
N PHE A 244 -5.93 -15.80 8.25
CA PHE A 244 -6.97 -14.78 8.44
C PHE A 244 -6.48 -13.38 8.01
N ILE A 245 -5.21 -13.05 8.26
CA ILE A 245 -4.62 -11.78 7.83
C ILE A 245 -4.52 -11.72 6.31
N LEU A 246 -4.10 -12.80 5.65
CA LEU A 246 -4.08 -12.88 4.19
C LEU A 246 -5.50 -12.77 3.62
N LEU A 247 -6.53 -13.28 4.31
CA LEU A 247 -7.93 -13.09 3.93
C LEU A 247 -8.34 -11.61 3.99
N LEU A 248 -7.93 -10.87 5.03
CA LEU A 248 -8.18 -9.43 5.16
C LEU A 248 -7.45 -8.60 4.09
N GLN A 249 -6.31 -9.08 3.60
CA GLN A 249 -5.50 -8.41 2.59
C GLN A 249 -5.88 -8.76 1.14
N ARG A 250 -6.91 -9.58 0.91
CA ARG A 250 -7.37 -9.89 -0.44
C ARG A 250 -7.94 -8.67 -1.12
N ASP A 251 -7.71 -8.59 -2.43
CA ASP A 251 -8.30 -7.55 -3.27
C ASP A 251 -9.80 -7.81 -3.53
N GLU A 252 -10.24 -9.07 -3.47
CA GLU A 252 -11.65 -9.40 -3.68
C GLU A 252 -12.53 -9.05 -2.47
N PRO A 253 -13.84 -8.79 -2.67
CA PRO A 253 -14.77 -8.54 -1.57
C PRO A 253 -14.94 -9.74 -0.64
N THR A 254 -14.28 -9.73 0.52
CA THR A 254 -14.34 -10.84 1.49
C THR A 254 -15.35 -10.65 2.62
N ILE A 255 -16.09 -9.54 2.66
CA ILE A 255 -16.97 -9.20 3.79
C ILE A 255 -17.98 -10.31 4.17
N HIS A 256 -18.47 -11.03 3.17
CA HIS A 256 -19.41 -12.14 3.31
C HIS A 256 -18.82 -13.36 4.05
N ILE A 257 -17.50 -13.56 4.02
CA ILE A 257 -16.81 -14.65 4.74
C ILE A 257 -16.09 -14.19 6.01
N LEU A 258 -15.76 -12.90 6.15
CA LEU A 258 -14.97 -12.39 7.28
C LEU A 258 -15.54 -12.78 8.64
N LYS A 259 -16.86 -12.66 8.84
CA LYS A 259 -17.51 -13.00 10.12
C LYS A 259 -17.29 -14.46 10.52
N ASN A 260 -17.42 -15.38 9.57
CA ASN A 260 -17.26 -16.81 9.83
C ASN A 260 -15.77 -17.13 10.06
N SER A 261 -14.88 -16.60 9.23
CA SER A 261 -13.44 -16.78 9.38
C SER A 261 -12.92 -16.26 10.73
N MET A 262 -13.43 -15.12 11.20
CA MET A 262 -13.08 -14.56 12.51
C MET A 262 -13.56 -15.44 13.67
N ARG A 263 -14.75 -16.02 13.57
CA ARG A 263 -15.26 -16.99 14.55
C ARG A 263 -14.41 -18.25 14.61
N SER A 264 -14.03 -18.78 13.45
CA SER A 264 -13.14 -19.95 13.36
C SER A 264 -11.76 -19.68 13.96
N LEU A 265 -11.18 -18.50 13.69
CA LEU A 265 -9.94 -18.07 14.31
C LEU A 265 -10.05 -18.05 15.85
N GLY A 266 -11.13 -17.47 16.38
CA GLY A 266 -11.38 -17.42 17.81
C GLY A 266 -11.58 -18.80 18.44
N ALA A 267 -12.25 -19.73 17.75
CA ALA A 267 -12.40 -21.11 18.20
C ALA A 267 -11.05 -21.84 18.26
N ASN A 268 -10.26 -21.78 17.18
CA ASN A 268 -8.94 -22.42 17.11
C ASN A 268 -7.98 -21.89 18.20
N TRP A 269 -8.00 -20.58 18.44
CA TRP A 269 -7.20 -19.96 19.49
C TRP A 269 -7.60 -20.44 20.89
N ARG A 270 -8.91 -20.54 21.17
CA ARG A 270 -9.41 -21.07 22.45
C ARG A 270 -8.98 -22.51 22.67
N THR A 271 -9.01 -23.35 21.64
CA THR A 271 -8.57 -24.75 21.75
C THR A 271 -7.13 -24.81 22.27
N ILE A 272 -6.22 -24.05 21.68
CA ILE A 272 -4.81 -24.02 22.08
C ILE A 272 -4.62 -23.56 23.53
N LEU A 273 -5.36 -22.54 23.96
CA LEU A 273 -5.30 -22.06 25.35
C LEU A 273 -5.97 -23.01 26.35
N SER A 274 -6.93 -23.82 25.91
CA SER A 274 -7.66 -24.76 26.76
C SER A 274 -6.98 -26.12 26.91
N SER A 275 -6.00 -26.43 26.06
CA SER A 275 -5.22 -27.68 26.11
C SER A 275 -4.38 -27.83 27.40
N ASP A 276 -4.28 -26.78 28.22
CA ASP A 276 -3.56 -26.77 29.52
C ASP A 276 -4.43 -27.19 30.73
N LYS A 277 -5.64 -27.73 30.50
CA LYS A 277 -6.55 -28.16 31.58
C LYS A 277 -6.68 -29.69 31.76
N SER A 278 -5.75 -30.48 31.24
CA SER A 278 -5.70 -31.95 31.45
C SER A 278 -4.45 -32.38 32.19
#